data_AF-A0A950YJF1-F1
#
_entry.id   AF-A0A950YJF1-F1
#
_cell.length_a   1.000
_cell.length_b   1.000
_cell.length_c   1.000
_cell.angle_alpha   90.00
_cell.angle_beta   90.00
_cell.angle_gamma   90.00
#
_symmetry.space_group_name_H-M   'P 1'
#
loop_
_entity.id
_entity.type
_entity.pdbx_description
1 polymer ?
#
loop_
_entity_poly.entity_id
_entity_poly.type
_entity_poly.pdbx_seq_one_letter_code
_entity_poly.pdbx_strand_id
1 'polypeptide(L)'
;MLENRSQLEQVLRGRLGAAFARHAYGMRRWVDLFAVRLPEIRDPHLTELVAAIVHQNARHAVLFRERAVAHELDPDRYECPPEGEATYEGIPEDLDETLAYALGSLEHFADLLAVYAEVAQLPRDAEVLAEVRAENDRAIAKLRAAVGHSSNGAAATAHQLYRVRELVETPLYVNRG
;
A
#
# COMPACT_ATOMS: atom_id res chain seq x y z
N MET A 1 10.93 8.74 2.59
CA MET A 1 12.17 8.12 2.08
C MET A 1 12.41 6.85 2.87
N LEU A 2 12.51 5.71 2.19
CA LEU A 2 12.72 4.39 2.80
C LEU A 2 14.16 4.23 3.32
N GLU A 3 14.31 3.89 4.59
CA GLU A 3 15.63 3.76 5.23
C GLU A 3 16.42 2.55 4.73
N ASN A 4 15.74 1.46 4.38
CA ASN A 4 16.33 0.21 3.91
C ASN A 4 16.33 0.12 2.38
N ARG A 5 16.23 1.24 1.66
CA ARG A 5 16.06 1.28 0.20
C ARG A 5 17.06 0.38 -0.56
N SER A 6 18.36 0.55 -0.36
CA SER A 6 19.38 -0.24 -1.07
C SER A 6 19.29 -1.74 -0.76
N GLN A 7 18.93 -2.09 0.48
CA GLN A 7 18.72 -3.49 0.88
C GLN A 7 17.47 -4.06 0.20
N LEU A 8 16.37 -3.29 0.16
CA LEU A 8 15.13 -3.66 -0.49
C LEU A 8 15.32 -3.87 -1.99
N GLU A 9 16.02 -2.96 -2.67
CA GLU A 9 16.40 -3.09 -4.09
C GLU A 9 17.19 -4.38 -4.34
N GLN A 10 18.18 -4.66 -3.50
CA GLN A 10 19.01 -5.86 -3.64
C GLN A 10 18.21 -7.15 -3.45
N VAL A 11 17.31 -7.18 -2.46
CA VAL A 11 16.50 -8.36 -2.16
C VAL A 11 15.46 -8.60 -3.25
N LEU A 12 14.81 -7.55 -3.74
CA LEU A 12 13.71 -7.65 -4.70
C LEU A 12 14.14 -7.86 -6.14
N ARG A 13 15.42 -7.68 -6.47
CA ARG A 13 15.93 -7.97 -7.81
C ARG A 13 15.68 -9.44 -8.16
N GLY A 14 14.82 -9.68 -9.15
CA GLY A 14 14.38 -11.02 -9.54
C GLY A 14 13.38 -11.68 -8.58
N ARG A 15 12.82 -10.94 -7.60
CA ARG A 15 11.88 -11.44 -6.58
C ARG A 15 10.64 -10.55 -6.40
N LEU A 16 10.26 -9.80 -7.44
CA LEU A 16 9.11 -8.88 -7.37
C LEU A 16 7.78 -9.60 -7.12
N GLY A 17 7.65 -10.87 -7.54
CA GLY A 17 6.45 -11.65 -7.25
C GLY A 17 6.07 -11.69 -5.75
N ALA A 18 7.06 -11.73 -4.85
CA ALA A 18 6.80 -11.76 -3.40
C ALA A 18 6.26 -10.41 -2.90
N ALA A 19 6.76 -9.30 -3.45
CA ALA A 19 6.21 -7.97 -3.18
C ALA A 19 4.79 -7.83 -3.74
N PHE A 20 4.53 -8.37 -4.94
CA PHE A 20 3.19 -8.37 -5.52
C PHE A 20 2.19 -9.19 -4.70
N ALA A 21 2.55 -10.40 -4.25
CA ALA A 21 1.69 -11.21 -3.38
C ALA A 21 1.32 -10.48 -2.08
N ARG A 22 2.32 -9.84 -1.46
CA ARG A 22 2.13 -9.00 -0.28
C ARG A 22 1.18 -7.84 -0.52
N HIS A 23 1.35 -7.09 -1.61
CA HIS A 23 0.47 -5.95 -1.91
C HIS A 23 -0.93 -6.40 -2.30
N ALA A 24 -1.08 -7.54 -2.98
CA ALA A 24 -2.39 -8.14 -3.22
C ALA A 24 -3.12 -8.43 -1.90
N TYR A 25 -2.42 -8.98 -0.89
CA TYR A 25 -2.98 -9.13 0.45
C TYR A 25 -3.32 -7.78 1.09
N GLY A 26 -2.35 -6.87 1.12
CA GLY A 26 -2.47 -5.63 1.87
C GLY A 26 -3.54 -4.70 1.34
N MET A 27 -3.72 -4.64 0.02
CA MET A 27 -4.79 -3.84 -0.60
C MET A 27 -6.18 -4.41 -0.32
N ARG A 28 -6.34 -5.74 -0.24
CA ARG A 28 -7.63 -6.33 0.18
C ARG A 28 -7.96 -5.96 1.62
N ARG A 29 -6.99 -6.09 2.54
CA ARG A 29 -7.19 -5.68 3.95
C ARG A 29 -7.55 -4.21 4.06
N TRP A 30 -6.88 -3.36 3.28
CA TRP A 30 -7.18 -1.93 3.23
C TRP A 30 -8.61 -1.68 2.73
N VAL A 31 -9.04 -2.34 1.65
CA VAL A 31 -10.42 -2.26 1.14
C VAL A 31 -11.44 -2.67 2.21
N ASP A 32 -11.23 -3.80 2.89
CA ASP A 32 -12.14 -4.28 3.94
C ASP A 32 -12.31 -3.24 5.05
N LEU A 33 -11.21 -2.59 5.46
CA LEU A 33 -11.21 -1.63 6.58
C LEU A 33 -11.84 -0.28 6.22
N PHE A 34 -11.63 0.21 5.00
CA PHE A 34 -12.13 1.53 4.61
C PHE A 34 -13.52 1.46 3.97
N ALA A 35 -13.90 0.36 3.32
CA ALA A 35 -15.21 0.19 2.72
C ALA A 35 -16.33 0.19 3.77
N VAL A 36 -16.11 -0.48 4.92
CA VAL A 36 -17.11 -0.53 6.00
C VAL A 36 -17.39 0.82 6.65
N ARG A 37 -16.47 1.79 6.49
CA ARG A 37 -16.58 3.15 7.04
C ARG A 37 -17.30 4.12 6.11
N LEU A 38 -17.48 3.79 4.83
CA LEU A 38 -18.18 4.64 3.86
C LEU A 38 -19.56 5.13 4.33
N PRO A 39 -20.41 4.29 4.97
CA PRO A 39 -21.72 4.74 5.45
C PRO A 39 -21.67 5.78 6.58
N GLU A 40 -20.52 5.91 7.26
CA GLU A 40 -20.34 6.81 8.41
C GLU A 40 -19.92 8.22 7.97
N ILE A 41 -19.45 8.37 6.73
CA ILE A 41 -19.01 9.65 6.16
C ILE A 41 -20.24 10.46 5.74
N ARG A 42 -20.46 11.61 6.40
CA ARG A 42 -21.61 12.49 6.13
C ARG A 42 -21.37 13.47 4.99
N ASP A 43 -20.11 13.82 4.73
CA ASP A 43 -19.74 14.71 3.63
C ASP A 43 -19.76 13.92 2.31
N PRO A 44 -20.62 14.30 1.33
CA PRO A 44 -20.70 13.61 0.05
C PRO A 44 -19.39 13.64 -0.75
N HIS A 45 -18.63 14.74 -0.67
CA HIS A 45 -17.36 14.87 -1.39
C HIS A 45 -16.30 13.94 -0.81
N LEU A 46 -16.22 13.85 0.53
CA LEU A 46 -15.32 12.90 1.19
C LEU A 46 -15.76 11.46 0.93
N THR A 47 -17.06 11.19 0.88
CA THR A 47 -17.60 9.86 0.56
C THR A 47 -17.16 9.43 -0.84
N GLU A 48 -17.31 10.30 -1.84
CA GLU A 48 -16.85 10.04 -3.21
C GLU A 48 -15.34 9.82 -3.29
N LEU A 49 -14.57 10.63 -2.56
CA LEU A 49 -13.11 10.49 -2.50
C LEU A 49 -12.70 9.12 -1.93
N VAL A 50 -13.22 8.76 -0.75
CA VAL A 50 -12.88 7.49 -0.09
C VAL A 50 -13.36 6.31 -0.92
N ALA A 51 -14.56 6.38 -1.51
CA ALA A 51 -15.08 5.33 -2.39
C ALA A 51 -14.19 5.12 -3.63
N ALA A 52 -13.68 6.20 -4.23
CA ALA A 52 -12.76 6.11 -5.35
C ALA A 52 -11.43 5.45 -4.94
N ILE A 53 -10.90 5.77 -3.76
CA ILE A 53 -9.65 5.17 -3.25
C ILE A 53 -9.87 3.68 -2.95
N VAL A 54 -10.98 3.30 -2.32
CA VAL A 54 -11.35 1.90 -2.08
C VAL A 54 -11.44 1.13 -3.40
N HIS A 55 -12.13 1.70 -4.40
CA HIS A 55 -12.25 1.07 -5.72
C HIS A 55 -10.89 0.89 -6.41
N GLN A 56 -10.02 1.90 -6.35
CA GLN A 56 -8.67 1.82 -6.91
C GLN A 56 -7.85 0.72 -6.23
N ASN A 57 -7.84 0.67 -4.89
CA ASN A 57 -7.12 -0.35 -4.14
C ASN A 57 -7.64 -1.77 -4.45
N ALA A 58 -8.96 -1.93 -4.60
CA ALA A 58 -9.53 -3.22 -5.00
C ALA A 58 -9.01 -3.67 -6.38
N ARG A 59 -8.92 -2.75 -7.35
CA ARG A 59 -8.34 -3.06 -8.66
C ARG A 59 -6.83 -3.33 -8.56
N HIS A 60 -6.09 -2.55 -7.78
CA HIS A 60 -4.65 -2.77 -7.56
C HIS A 60 -4.38 -4.14 -6.94
N ALA A 61 -5.24 -4.60 -6.03
CA ALA A 61 -5.15 -5.93 -5.45
C ALA A 61 -5.21 -7.03 -6.52
N VAL A 62 -6.11 -6.88 -7.51
CA VAL A 62 -6.21 -7.82 -8.64
C VAL A 62 -4.97 -7.76 -9.53
N LEU A 63 -4.52 -6.55 -9.90
CA LEU A 63 -3.32 -6.38 -10.72
C LEU A 63 -2.09 -7.01 -10.06
N PHE A 64 -1.86 -6.74 -8.78
CA PHE A 64 -0.74 -7.35 -8.07
C PHE A 64 -0.89 -8.85 -7.90
N ARG A 65 -2.11 -9.36 -7.69
CA ARG A 65 -2.36 -10.80 -7.67
C ARG A 65 -1.94 -11.45 -8.99
N GLU A 66 -2.36 -10.88 -10.12
CA GLU A 66 -2.00 -11.36 -11.46
C GLU A 66 -0.48 -11.31 -11.69
N ARG A 67 0.18 -10.24 -11.23
CA ARG A 67 1.64 -10.14 -11.33
C ARG A 67 2.36 -11.15 -10.45
N ALA A 68 1.89 -11.43 -9.24
CA ALA A 68 2.46 -12.48 -8.39
C ALA A 68 2.40 -13.86 -9.09
N VAL A 69 1.25 -14.20 -9.68
CA VAL A 69 1.07 -15.45 -10.44
C VAL A 69 1.99 -15.50 -11.67
N ALA A 70 2.18 -14.38 -12.37
CA ALA A 70 3.11 -14.30 -13.50
C ALA A 70 4.59 -14.49 -13.11
N HIS A 71 4.91 -14.34 -11.82
CA HIS A 71 6.20 -14.67 -11.22
C HIS A 71 6.19 -16.05 -10.53
N GLU A 72 5.23 -16.91 -10.88
CA GLU A 72 5.09 -18.30 -10.37
C GLU A 72 4.85 -18.39 -8.85
N LEU A 73 4.39 -17.30 -8.22
CA LEU A 73 4.02 -17.29 -6.81
C LEU A 73 2.51 -17.37 -6.62
N ASP A 74 2.09 -18.16 -5.64
CA ASP A 74 0.71 -18.24 -5.21
C ASP A 74 0.40 -17.10 -4.22
N PRO A 75 -0.35 -16.06 -4.63
CA PRO A 75 -0.65 -14.92 -3.77
C PRO A 75 -1.57 -15.26 -2.60
N ASP A 76 -2.27 -16.41 -2.62
CA ASP A 76 -3.12 -16.84 -1.49
C ASP A 76 -2.33 -17.54 -0.39
N ARG A 77 -1.07 -17.89 -0.64
CA ARG A 77 -0.14 -18.44 0.36
C ARG A 77 0.67 -17.37 1.06
N TYR A 78 0.49 -16.10 0.73
CA TYR A 78 1.13 -15.02 1.47
C TYR A 78 0.57 -14.96 2.90
N GLU A 79 1.46 -15.14 3.87
CA GLU A 79 1.18 -14.93 5.28
C GLU A 79 1.77 -13.59 5.73
N CYS A 80 0.90 -12.71 6.21
CA CYS A 80 1.29 -11.42 6.76
C CYS A 80 1.92 -11.63 8.15
N PRO A 81 3.11 -11.08 8.42
CA PRO A 81 3.69 -11.16 9.76
C PRO A 81 2.88 -10.29 10.75
N PRO A 82 3.02 -10.52 12.06
CA PRO A 82 2.33 -9.73 13.09
C PRO A 82 2.55 -8.22 12.96
N GLU A 83 3.77 -7.79 12.62
CA GLU A 83 4.09 -6.37 12.38
C GLU A 83 3.35 -5.81 11.15
N GLY A 84 3.03 -6.67 10.20
CA GLY A 84 2.18 -6.33 9.06
C GLY A 84 0.71 -6.22 9.45
N GLU A 85 0.20 -7.13 10.28
CA GLU A 85 -1.17 -7.05 10.80
C GLU A 85 -1.39 -5.82 11.68
N ALA A 86 -0.38 -5.40 12.44
CA ALA A 86 -0.44 -4.18 13.26
C ALA A 86 -0.72 -2.91 12.44
N THR A 87 -0.41 -2.90 11.13
CA THR A 87 -0.77 -1.78 10.22
C THR A 87 -2.28 -1.65 10.00
N TYR A 88 -3.06 -2.67 10.34
CA TYR A 88 -4.51 -2.74 10.14
C TYR A 88 -5.28 -2.62 11.45
N GLU A 89 -4.71 -3.11 12.55
CA GLU A 89 -5.34 -3.07 13.89
C GLU A 89 -5.38 -1.65 14.48
N GLY A 90 -4.40 -0.80 14.13
CA GLY A 90 -4.23 0.53 14.73
C GLY A 90 -4.91 1.69 13.99
N ILE A 91 -5.86 1.43 13.08
CA ILE A 91 -6.52 2.52 12.33
C ILE A 91 -7.43 3.32 13.27
N PRO A 92 -7.26 4.65 13.38
CA PRO A 92 -8.08 5.51 14.22
C PRO A 92 -9.59 5.35 13.95
N GLU A 93 -10.45 5.59 14.93
CA GLU A 93 -11.91 5.63 14.70
C GLU A 93 -12.38 6.99 14.16
N ASP A 94 -11.70 8.06 14.56
CA ASP A 94 -11.98 9.41 14.09
C ASP A 94 -11.71 9.55 12.57
N LEU A 95 -12.62 10.20 11.87
CA LEU A 95 -12.56 10.30 10.40
C LEU A 95 -11.34 11.11 9.93
N ASP A 96 -11.01 12.21 10.59
CA ASP A 96 -9.91 13.07 10.17
C ASP A 96 -8.56 12.35 10.37
N GLU A 97 -8.40 11.69 11.52
CA GLU A 97 -7.24 10.85 11.80
C GLU A 97 -7.17 9.63 10.85
N THR A 98 -8.32 9.07 10.45
CA THR A 98 -8.38 7.97 9.48
C THR A 98 -7.94 8.42 8.08
N LEU A 99 -8.39 9.58 7.63
CA LEU A 99 -7.98 10.17 6.35
C LEU A 99 -6.48 10.53 6.36
N ALA A 100 -5.97 11.01 7.50
CA ALA A 100 -4.55 11.23 7.68
C ALA A 100 -3.73 9.94 7.68
N TYR A 101 -4.22 8.88 8.34
CA TYR A 101 -3.62 7.55 8.31
C TYR A 101 -3.54 7.02 6.88
N ALA A 102 -4.64 7.12 6.12
CA ALA A 102 -4.70 6.75 4.72
C ALA A 102 -3.67 7.52 3.89
N LEU A 103 -3.56 8.83 4.10
CA LEU A 103 -2.55 9.66 3.42
C LEU A 103 -1.13 9.15 3.69
N GLY A 104 -0.76 8.93 4.96
CA GLY A 104 0.57 8.44 5.31
C GLY A 104 0.88 7.04 4.75
N SER A 105 -0.14 6.17 4.69
CA SER A 105 -0.04 4.85 4.05
C SER A 105 0.25 4.95 2.55
N LEU A 106 -0.49 5.79 1.83
CA LEU A 106 -0.32 5.98 0.38
C LEU A 106 1.00 6.67 0.03
N GLU A 107 1.47 7.61 0.86
CA GLU A 107 2.78 8.25 0.72
C GLU A 107 3.92 7.24 0.89
N HIS A 108 3.83 6.37 1.91
CA HIS A 108 4.78 5.28 2.06
C HIS A 108 4.75 4.31 0.86
N PHE A 109 3.55 3.98 0.39
CA PHE A 109 3.39 3.11 -0.78
C PHE A 109 3.97 3.73 -2.06
N ALA A 110 3.88 5.05 -2.24
CA ALA A 110 4.53 5.76 -3.35
C ALA A 110 6.05 5.56 -3.36
N ASP A 111 6.68 5.60 -2.18
CA ASP A 111 8.12 5.34 -2.04
C ASP A 111 8.47 3.88 -2.42
N LEU A 112 7.63 2.91 -2.05
CA LEU A 112 7.82 1.50 -2.43
C LEU A 112 7.68 1.28 -3.93
N LEU A 113 6.66 1.88 -4.55
CA LEU A 113 6.45 1.80 -6.00
C LEU A 113 7.65 2.33 -6.78
N ALA A 114 8.34 3.37 -6.28
CA ALA A 114 9.55 3.87 -6.89
C ALA A 114 10.68 2.82 -6.88
N VAL A 115 10.86 2.12 -5.75
CA VAL A 115 11.85 1.03 -5.64
C VAL A 115 11.50 -0.12 -6.58
N TYR A 116 10.22 -0.51 -6.62
CA TYR A 116 9.78 -1.63 -7.47
C TYR A 116 9.98 -1.34 -8.94
N ALA A 117 9.72 -0.09 -9.37
CA ALA A 117 9.94 0.33 -10.75
C ALA A 117 11.41 0.23 -11.17
N GLU A 118 12.35 0.52 -10.25
CA GLU A 118 13.79 0.43 -10.52
C GLU A 118 14.31 -1.00 -10.63
N VAL A 119 13.66 -1.96 -9.97
CA VAL A 119 14.05 -3.37 -9.99
C VAL A 119 13.19 -4.23 -10.93
N ALA A 120 12.18 -3.64 -11.57
CA ALA A 120 11.31 -4.31 -12.54
C ALA A 120 12.12 -4.73 -13.78
N GLN A 121 12.11 -6.04 -14.05
CA GLN A 121 12.81 -6.62 -15.20
C GLN A 121 11.85 -6.94 -16.35
N LEU A 122 10.58 -7.22 -16.04
CA LEU A 122 9.57 -7.51 -17.05
C LEU A 122 8.87 -6.22 -17.47
N PRO A 123 8.70 -5.95 -18.78
CA PRO A 123 8.00 -4.76 -19.25
C PRO A 123 6.60 -4.61 -18.64
N ARG A 124 5.88 -5.73 -18.49
CA ARG A 124 4.54 -5.74 -17.91
C ARG A 124 4.51 -5.36 -16.42
N ASP A 125 5.57 -5.66 -15.66
CA ASP A 125 5.67 -5.20 -14.27
C ASP A 125 5.79 -3.67 -14.22
N ALA A 126 6.65 -3.11 -15.06
CA ALA A 126 6.86 -1.66 -15.13
C ALA A 126 5.58 -0.91 -15.54
N GLU A 127 4.82 -1.43 -16.51
CA GLU A 127 3.53 -0.88 -16.91
C GLU A 127 2.52 -0.83 -15.76
N VAL A 128 2.35 -1.96 -15.05
CA VAL A 128 1.42 -2.05 -13.91
C VAL A 128 1.87 -1.13 -12.78
N LEU A 129 3.15 -1.11 -12.44
CA LEU A 129 3.70 -0.23 -11.41
C LEU A 129 3.49 1.25 -11.75
N ALA A 130 3.64 1.63 -13.03
CA ALA A 130 3.40 2.99 -13.48
C ALA A 130 1.91 3.38 -13.40
N GLU A 131 1.01 2.48 -13.78
CA GLU A 131 -0.45 2.68 -13.65
C GLU A 131 -0.85 2.89 -12.19
N VAL A 132 -0.44 1.96 -11.31
CA VAL A 132 -0.72 2.02 -9.87
C VAL A 132 -0.14 3.29 -9.26
N ARG A 133 1.08 3.68 -9.65
CA ARG A 133 1.72 4.90 -9.18
C ARG A 133 0.95 6.16 -9.57
N ALA A 134 0.52 6.27 -10.82
CA ALA A 134 -0.24 7.44 -11.28
C ALA A 134 -1.58 7.58 -10.53
N GLU A 135 -2.19 6.47 -10.13
CA GLU A 135 -3.44 6.46 -9.38
C GLU A 135 -3.24 6.81 -7.91
N ASN A 136 -2.21 6.23 -7.30
CA ASN A 136 -1.79 6.54 -5.94
C ASN A 136 -1.45 8.02 -5.79
N ASP A 137 -0.70 8.60 -6.72
CA ASP A 137 -0.34 10.03 -6.69
C ASP A 137 -1.57 10.94 -6.79
N ARG A 138 -2.56 10.57 -7.61
CA ARG A 138 -3.86 11.28 -7.68
C ARG A 138 -4.62 11.19 -6.36
N ALA A 139 -4.64 10.03 -5.71
CA ALA A 139 -5.28 9.84 -4.42
C ALA A 139 -4.61 10.69 -3.32
N ILE A 140 -3.27 10.67 -3.24
CA ILE A 140 -2.47 11.51 -2.33
C ILE A 140 -2.82 12.98 -2.51
N ALA A 141 -2.83 13.48 -3.75
CA ALA A 141 -3.11 14.89 -4.02
C ALA A 141 -4.49 15.32 -3.49
N LYS A 142 -5.51 14.48 -3.70
CA LYS A 142 -6.88 14.73 -3.21
C LYS A 142 -6.97 14.64 -1.69
N LEU A 143 -6.36 13.63 -1.07
CA LEU A 143 -6.35 13.49 0.38
C LEU A 143 -5.61 14.63 1.08
N ARG A 144 -4.48 15.09 0.55
CA ARG A 144 -3.77 16.28 1.09
C ARG A 144 -4.66 17.53 1.11
N ALA A 145 -5.48 17.71 0.07
CA ALA A 145 -6.43 18.82 0.03
C ALA A 145 -7.55 18.67 1.09
N ALA A 146 -7.99 17.45 1.36
CA ALA A 146 -9.05 17.15 2.33
C ALA A 146 -8.57 17.20 3.80
N VAL A 147 -7.37 16.69 4.08
CA VAL A 147 -6.82 16.50 5.43
C VAL A 147 -6.28 17.81 6.05
N GLY A 148 -6.03 18.84 5.24
CA GLY A 148 -5.56 20.16 5.70
C GLY A 148 -4.10 20.17 6.19
N HIS A 149 -3.66 21.28 6.79
CA HIS A 149 -2.28 21.50 7.26
C HIS A 149 -2.05 21.12 8.74
N SER A 150 -3.05 20.60 9.43
CA SER A 150 -2.90 20.15 10.83
C SER A 150 -1.92 18.97 10.86
N SER A 151 -0.95 19.00 11.77
CA SER A 151 0.09 17.96 11.85
C SER A 151 -0.53 16.65 12.36
N ASN A 152 -0.96 15.81 11.43
CA ASN A 152 -1.74 14.63 11.81
C ASN A 152 -0.82 13.48 12.20
N GLY A 153 -0.72 13.26 13.51
CA GLY A 153 0.07 12.18 14.11
C GLY A 153 -0.24 10.82 13.48
N ALA A 154 -1.47 10.58 13.03
CA ALA A 154 -1.84 9.35 12.34
C ALA A 154 -1.10 9.12 11.02
N ALA A 155 -0.78 10.16 10.23
CA ALA A 155 -0.02 9.99 8.99
C ALA A 155 1.42 9.53 9.29
N ALA A 156 2.04 10.14 10.31
CA ALA A 156 3.37 9.74 10.78
C ALA A 156 3.37 8.33 11.39
N THR A 157 2.33 8.00 12.16
CA THR A 157 2.14 6.65 12.72
C THR A 157 1.98 5.61 11.62
N ALA A 158 1.13 5.87 10.61
CA ALA A 158 0.98 4.98 9.46
C ALA A 158 2.34 4.75 8.79
N HIS A 159 3.03 5.83 8.42
CA HIS A 159 4.33 5.74 7.77
C HIS A 159 5.35 4.95 8.61
N GLN A 160 5.34 5.11 9.94
CA GLN A 160 6.21 4.36 10.84
C GLN A 160 5.84 2.87 10.91
N LEU A 161 4.56 2.52 10.99
CA LEU A 161 4.12 1.13 11.02
C LEU A 161 4.47 0.41 9.72
N TYR A 162 4.22 1.05 8.57
CA TYR A 162 4.62 0.50 7.28
C TYR A 162 6.14 0.36 7.15
N ARG A 163 6.92 1.34 7.64
CA ARG A 163 8.39 1.22 7.73
C ARG A 163 8.82 0.00 8.55
N VAL A 164 8.24 -0.21 9.73
CA VAL A 164 8.57 -1.38 10.59
C VAL A 164 8.25 -2.68 9.85
N ARG A 165 7.07 -2.75 9.22
CA ARG A 165 6.68 -3.87 8.37
C ARG A 165 7.68 -4.15 7.26
N GLU A 166 8.17 -3.11 6.55
CA GLU A 166 9.19 -3.28 5.52
C GLU A 166 10.48 -3.90 6.07
N LEU A 167 10.95 -3.44 7.24
CA LEU A 167 12.18 -3.94 7.85
C LEU A 167 12.07 -5.43 8.22
N VAL A 168 10.90 -5.86 8.70
CA VAL A 168 10.64 -7.27 9.05
C VAL A 168 10.44 -8.14 7.81
N GLU A 169 9.74 -7.64 6.78
CA GLU A 169 9.42 -8.43 5.60
C GLU A 169 10.56 -8.52 4.57
N THR A 170 11.45 -7.52 4.52
CA THR A 170 12.56 -7.50 3.55
C THR A 170 13.38 -8.79 3.60
N PRO A 171 13.84 -9.30 4.76
CA PRO A 171 14.55 -10.59 4.81
C PRO A 171 13.71 -11.79 4.34
N LEU A 172 12.38 -11.75 4.47
CA LEU A 172 11.50 -12.86 4.14
C LEU A 172 11.35 -13.07 2.63
N TYR A 173 11.52 -12.03 1.82
CA TYR A 173 11.45 -12.17 0.36
C TYR A 173 12.53 -13.10 -0.21
N VAL A 174 13.65 -13.26 0.48
CA VAL A 174 14.72 -14.18 0.06
C VAL A 174 14.27 -15.65 0.08
N ASN A 175 13.34 -15.99 0.98
CA ASN A 175 12.86 -17.35 1.20
C ASN A 175 11.49 -17.63 0.57
N ARG A 176 10.89 -16.63 -0.09
CA ARG A 176 9.53 -16.65 -0.65
C ARG A 176 9.54 -16.59 -2.19
N GLY A 177 10.65 -16.94 -2.82
CA GLY A 177 10.81 -17.03 -4.28
C GLY A 177 11.09 -18.44 -4.74
#